data_AF-A0A9N8VKY0-F1
#
_entry.id   AF-A0A9N8VKY0-F1
#
_cell.length_a   1.000
_cell.length_b   1.000
_cell.length_c   1.000
_cell.angle_alpha   90.00
_cell.angle_beta   90.00
_cell.angle_gamma   90.00
#
_symmetry.space_group_name_H-M   'P 1'
#
loop_
_entity.id
_entity.type
_entity.pdbx_description
1 polymer ?
#
loop_
_entity_poly.entity_id
_entity_poly.type
_entity_poly.pdbx_seq_one_letter_code
_entity_poly.pdbx_strand_id
1 'polypeptide(L)'
;MKQNNQKKTFKEYLAEIEDPNYQGGSWALPENPTPLEKAKYELCEKILGYQEDNNLSDKELRQKTGLSQEKLEDILFTRIEKVNSDELINVASKLFAPCQVEIIIKEEKSIHARVV
;
A
#
# COMPACT_ATOMS: atom_id res chain seq x y z
N MET A 1 -24.45 22.06 14.94
CA MET A 1 -24.70 20.80 15.66
C MET A 1 -23.37 20.27 16.14
N LYS A 2 -23.16 20.16 17.46
CA LYS A 2 -21.89 19.64 18.03
C LYS A 2 -21.90 18.12 17.85
N GLN A 3 -20.96 17.56 17.09
CA GLN A 3 -20.77 16.11 17.06
C GLN A 3 -20.27 15.68 18.44
N ASN A 4 -21.10 14.93 19.17
CA ASN A 4 -20.71 14.22 20.37
C ASN A 4 -19.81 13.04 19.97
N ASN A 5 -18.51 13.29 19.80
CA ASN A 5 -17.53 12.21 19.72
C ASN A 5 -17.28 11.69 21.14
N GLN A 6 -18.12 10.77 21.61
CA GLN A 6 -17.70 9.89 22.71
C GLN A 6 -16.54 9.05 22.18
N LYS A 7 -15.32 9.35 22.62
CA LYS A 7 -14.15 8.53 22.31
C LYS A 7 -14.41 7.13 22.84
N LYS A 8 -14.36 6.12 21.96
CA LYS A 8 -14.33 4.71 22.36
C LYS A 8 -13.27 4.53 23.44
N THR A 9 -13.59 3.74 24.46
CA THR A 9 -12.58 3.30 25.42
C THR A 9 -11.54 2.44 24.70
N PHE A 10 -10.31 2.42 25.22
CA PHE A 10 -9.24 1.59 24.64
C PHE A 10 -9.66 0.12 24.53
N LYS A 11 -10.44 -0.39 25.50
CA LYS A 11 -10.95 -1.77 25.50
C LYS A 11 -11.95 -2.03 24.37
N GLU A 12 -12.84 -1.08 24.07
CA GLU A 12 -13.78 -1.19 22.95
C GLU A 12 -13.05 -1.15 21.60
N TYR A 13 -11.99 -0.35 21.50
CA TYR A 13 -11.15 -0.31 20.30
C TYR A 13 -10.38 -1.61 20.10
N LEU A 14 -9.78 -2.16 21.16
CA LEU A 14 -9.12 -3.48 21.09
C LEU A 14 -10.09 -4.57 20.65
N ALA A 15 -11.28 -4.63 21.26
CA ALA A 15 -12.29 -5.63 20.90
C ALA A 15 -12.75 -5.52 19.44
N GLU A 16 -12.75 -4.29 18.87
CA GLU A 16 -13.10 -4.06 17.47
C GLU A 16 -12.01 -4.55 16.51
N ILE A 17 -10.72 -4.27 16.78
CA ILE A 17 -9.62 -4.71 15.90
C ILE A 17 -9.30 -6.20 16.05
N GLU A 18 -9.68 -6.82 17.17
CA GLU A 18 -9.56 -8.27 17.41
C GLU A 18 -10.70 -9.08 16.78
N ASP A 19 -11.77 -8.44 16.27
CA ASP A 19 -12.85 -9.15 15.57
C ASP A 19 -12.27 -9.87 14.33
N PRO A 20 -12.46 -11.20 14.19
CA PRO A 20 -11.97 -11.93 13.02
C PRO A 20 -12.60 -11.44 11.69
N ASN A 21 -13.70 -10.70 11.74
CA ASN A 21 -14.34 -10.07 10.59
C ASN A 21 -13.92 -8.60 10.41
N TYR A 22 -13.04 -8.06 11.26
CA TYR A 22 -12.53 -6.71 11.13
C TYR A 22 -11.88 -6.53 9.76
N GLN A 23 -12.45 -5.65 8.94
CA GLN A 23 -11.97 -5.36 7.58
C GLN A 23 -10.94 -4.22 7.56
N GLY A 24 -10.67 -3.58 8.71
CA GLY A 24 -9.70 -2.49 8.81
C GLY A 24 -8.27 -2.98 8.98
N GLY A 25 -7.33 -2.04 8.96
CA GLY A 25 -5.91 -2.31 9.16
C GLY A 25 -5.19 -2.77 7.89
N SER A 26 -3.87 -2.60 7.91
CA SER A 26 -2.99 -2.95 6.78
C SER A 26 -2.73 -4.45 6.73
N TRP A 27 -2.76 -5.03 5.54
CA TRP A 27 -2.44 -6.45 5.33
C TRP A 27 -0.93 -6.64 5.25
N ALA A 28 -0.39 -7.61 6.00
CA ALA A 28 1.02 -7.97 5.89
C ALA A 28 1.33 -8.66 4.56
N LEU A 29 2.60 -8.62 4.15
CA LEU A 29 3.08 -9.47 3.05
C LEU A 29 2.86 -10.96 3.38
N PRO A 30 2.62 -11.82 2.36
CA PRO A 30 2.62 -13.26 2.55
C PRO A 30 4.02 -13.76 2.98
N GLU A 31 4.09 -14.96 3.56
CA GLU A 31 5.33 -15.52 4.13
C GLU A 31 6.50 -15.57 3.14
N ASN A 32 6.22 -15.84 1.86
CA ASN A 32 7.21 -15.92 0.79
C ASN A 32 6.81 -15.01 -0.40
N PRO A 33 6.93 -13.68 -0.27
CA PRO A 33 6.41 -12.76 -1.26
C PRO A 33 7.31 -12.72 -2.49
N THR A 34 6.67 -12.75 -3.66
CA THR A 34 7.32 -12.54 -4.95
C THR A 34 7.94 -11.13 -5.04
N PRO A 35 8.90 -10.91 -5.94
CA PRO A 35 9.45 -9.56 -6.17
C PRO A 35 8.38 -8.52 -6.51
N LEU A 36 7.34 -8.91 -7.24
CA LEU A 36 6.24 -8.04 -7.61
C LEU A 36 5.39 -7.64 -6.40
N GLU A 37 5.10 -8.57 -5.50
CA GLU A 37 4.36 -8.29 -4.27
C GLU A 37 5.12 -7.35 -3.35
N LYS A 38 6.43 -7.56 -3.18
CA LYS A 38 7.30 -6.64 -2.45
C LYS A 38 7.27 -5.23 -3.05
N ALA A 39 7.43 -5.12 -4.36
CA ALA A 39 7.40 -3.83 -5.05
C ALA A 39 6.04 -3.11 -4.90
N LYS A 40 4.92 -3.84 -5.02
CA LYS A 40 3.58 -3.28 -4.79
C LYS A 40 3.42 -2.79 -3.34
N TYR A 41 3.89 -3.58 -2.38
CA TYR A 41 3.82 -3.23 -0.96
C TYR A 41 4.60 -1.95 -0.64
N GLU A 42 5.84 -1.87 -1.09
CA GLU A 42 6.68 -0.68 -0.93
C GLU A 42 6.06 0.56 -1.58
N LEU A 43 5.41 0.42 -2.74
CA LEU A 43 4.69 1.52 -3.37
C LEU A 43 3.48 1.97 -2.54
N CYS A 44 2.70 1.04 -1.99
CA CYS A 44 1.59 1.37 -1.08
C CYS A 44 2.08 2.12 0.15
N GLU A 45 3.16 1.66 0.81
CA GLU A 45 3.75 2.34 1.97
C GLU A 45 4.22 3.75 1.62
N LYS A 46 4.84 3.94 0.45
CA LYS A 46 5.24 5.28 -0.01
C LYS A 46 4.05 6.20 -0.23
N ILE A 47 2.97 5.69 -0.81
CA ILE A 47 1.74 6.48 -1.04
C ILE A 47 1.10 6.87 0.31
N LEU A 48 1.06 5.96 1.28
CA LEU A 48 0.60 6.25 2.64
C LEU A 48 1.50 7.31 3.31
N GLY A 49 2.82 7.13 3.26
CA GLY A 49 3.77 8.11 3.80
C GLY A 49 3.61 9.49 3.15
N TYR A 50 3.38 9.57 1.85
CA TYR A 50 3.07 10.83 1.18
C TYR A 50 1.81 11.48 1.74
N GLN A 51 0.75 10.70 2.02
CA GLN A 51 -0.46 11.21 2.63
C GLN A 51 -0.17 11.86 3.99
N GLU A 52 0.56 11.14 4.83
CA GLU A 52 0.91 11.55 6.20
C GLU A 52 1.83 12.78 6.20
N ASP A 53 2.92 12.75 5.42
CA ASP A 53 3.90 13.84 5.32
C ASP A 53 3.26 15.16 4.84
N ASN A 54 2.22 15.06 4.01
CA ASN A 54 1.51 16.21 3.47
C ASN A 54 0.21 16.54 4.23
N ASN A 55 -0.11 15.83 5.32
CA ASN A 55 -1.33 15.97 6.11
C ASN A 55 -2.61 15.96 5.25
N LEU A 56 -2.66 15.09 4.23
CA LEU A 56 -3.79 15.00 3.31
C LEU A 56 -4.90 14.13 3.90
N SER A 57 -6.14 14.62 3.83
CA SER A 57 -7.30 13.76 4.01
C SER A 57 -7.45 12.78 2.83
N ASP A 58 -8.13 11.66 3.06
CA ASP A 58 -8.47 10.69 2.02
C ASP A 58 -9.16 11.35 0.83
N LYS A 59 -10.02 12.33 1.10
CA LYS A 59 -10.73 13.09 0.06
C LYS A 59 -9.76 13.88 -0.83
N GLU A 60 -8.79 14.56 -0.25
CA GLU A 60 -7.79 15.33 -1.00
C GLU A 60 -6.87 14.42 -1.80
N LEU A 61 -6.46 13.31 -1.19
CA LEU A 61 -5.64 12.31 -1.87
C LEU A 61 -6.38 11.69 -3.07
N ARG A 62 -7.67 11.38 -2.92
CA ARG A 62 -8.52 10.94 -4.05
C ARG A 62 -8.65 11.98 -5.14
N GLN A 63 -8.80 13.26 -4.79
CA GLN A 63 -8.88 14.33 -5.79
C GLN A 63 -7.58 14.45 -6.59
N LYS A 64 -6.42 14.31 -5.93
CA LYS A 64 -5.10 14.32 -6.59
C LYS A 64 -4.87 13.10 -7.49
N THR A 65 -5.31 11.92 -7.04
CA THR A 65 -5.00 10.65 -7.72
C THR A 65 -6.08 10.23 -8.73
N GLY A 66 -7.33 10.68 -8.54
CA GLY A 66 -8.50 10.24 -9.31
C GLY A 66 -9.06 8.88 -8.88
N LEU A 67 -8.66 8.36 -7.71
CA LEU A 67 -9.09 7.05 -7.21
C LEU A 67 -10.52 7.04 -6.66
N SER A 68 -11.18 5.88 -6.78
CA SER A 68 -12.38 5.56 -5.98
C SER A 68 -12.02 5.43 -4.50
N GLN A 69 -13.02 5.50 -3.61
CA GLN A 69 -12.80 5.32 -2.17
C GLN A 69 -12.23 3.93 -1.86
N GLU A 70 -12.85 2.89 -2.42
CA GLU A 70 -12.45 1.49 -2.25
C GLU A 70 -11.00 1.26 -2.70
N LYS A 71 -10.61 1.79 -3.86
CA LYS A 71 -9.24 1.65 -4.37
C LYS A 71 -8.23 2.42 -3.54
N LEU A 72 -8.60 3.59 -3.01
CA LEU A 72 -7.71 4.30 -2.09
C LEU A 72 -7.49 3.47 -0.83
N GLU A 73 -8.56 2.93 -0.23
CA GLU A 73 -8.45 2.09 0.97
C GLU A 73 -7.59 0.84 0.74
N ASP A 74 -7.75 0.16 -0.39
CA ASP A 74 -6.91 -0.99 -0.73
C ASP A 74 -5.42 -0.62 -0.83
N ILE A 75 -5.09 0.59 -1.32
CA ILE A 75 -3.71 1.08 -1.36
C ILE A 75 -3.21 1.43 0.05
N LEU A 76 -3.96 2.26 0.79
CA LEU A 76 -3.54 2.74 2.11
C LEU A 76 -3.42 1.60 3.14
N PHE A 77 -4.23 0.54 3.00
CA PHE A 77 -4.16 -0.66 3.82
C PHE A 77 -3.33 -1.79 3.20
N THR A 78 -2.45 -1.47 2.24
CA THR A 78 -1.49 -2.41 1.63
C THR A 78 -2.12 -3.73 1.16
N ARG A 79 -3.37 -3.71 0.67
CA ARG A 79 -4.10 -4.89 0.17
C ARG A 79 -3.66 -5.22 -1.26
N ILE A 80 -2.37 -5.56 -1.41
CA ILE A 80 -1.67 -5.67 -2.69
C ILE A 80 -2.26 -6.68 -3.68
N GLU A 81 -3.10 -7.62 -3.24
CA GLU A 81 -3.82 -8.56 -4.10
C GLU A 81 -4.99 -7.90 -4.86
N LYS A 82 -5.53 -6.81 -4.33
CA LYS A 82 -6.67 -6.06 -4.90
C LYS A 82 -6.25 -4.90 -5.80
N VAL A 83 -4.96 -4.57 -5.81
CA VAL A 83 -4.40 -3.44 -6.54
C VAL A 83 -3.45 -3.94 -7.62
N ASN A 84 -3.64 -3.45 -8.85
CA ASN A 84 -2.76 -3.80 -9.95
C ASN A 84 -1.54 -2.85 -10.01
N SER A 85 -0.43 -3.32 -10.58
CA SER A 85 0.81 -2.54 -10.60
C SER A 85 0.72 -1.27 -11.46
N ASP A 86 -0.06 -1.31 -12.54
CA ASP A 86 -0.26 -0.15 -13.42
C ASP A 86 -0.99 1.00 -12.69
N GLU A 87 -2.03 0.68 -11.92
CA GLU A 87 -2.75 1.61 -11.04
C GLU A 87 -1.78 2.24 -10.03
N LEU A 88 -0.94 1.43 -9.35
CA LEU A 88 0.02 1.92 -8.37
C LEU A 88 1.06 2.87 -9.00
N ILE A 89 1.62 2.51 -10.15
CA ILE A 89 2.61 3.34 -10.84
C ILE A 89 1.96 4.64 -11.33
N ASN A 90 0.72 4.59 -11.82
CA ASN A 90 -0.03 5.78 -12.24
C ASN A 90 -0.34 6.70 -11.05
N VAL A 91 -0.68 6.16 -9.88
CA VAL A 91 -0.87 6.92 -8.65
C VAL A 91 0.45 7.54 -8.20
N ALA A 92 1.52 6.74 -8.13
CA ALA A 92 2.85 7.22 -7.76
C ALA A 92 3.32 8.35 -8.67
N SER A 93 3.12 8.23 -9.99
CA SER A 93 3.52 9.25 -10.97
C SER A 93 2.76 10.57 -10.82
N LYS A 94 1.57 10.56 -10.19
CA LYS A 94 0.81 11.78 -9.87
C LYS A 94 1.25 12.45 -8.57
N LEU A 95 1.75 11.67 -7.61
CA LEU A 95 2.11 12.14 -6.27
C LEU A 95 3.58 12.53 -6.17
N PHE A 96 4.46 11.79 -6.85
CA PHE A 96 5.90 11.96 -6.81
C PHE A 96 6.39 12.51 -8.16
N ALA A 97 7.04 13.66 -8.14
CA ALA A 97 7.64 14.26 -9.33
C ALA A 97 9.09 14.67 -9.04
N PRO A 98 10.06 14.28 -9.90
CA PRO A 98 9.92 13.36 -11.05
C PRO A 98 9.71 11.90 -10.61
N CYS A 99 9.00 11.11 -11.43
CA CYS A 99 8.82 9.67 -11.22
C CYS A 99 9.50 8.88 -12.36
N GLN A 100 10.33 7.90 -12.00
CA GLN A 100 11.02 7.01 -12.94
C GLN A 100 10.91 5.56 -12.44
N VAL A 101 10.74 4.62 -13.37
CA VAL A 101 10.78 3.18 -13.11
C VAL A 101 12.07 2.61 -13.69
N GLU A 102 12.82 1.88 -12.87
CA GLU A 102 14.02 1.14 -13.28
C GLU A 102 13.80 -0.36 -13.05
N ILE A 103 14.21 -1.19 -14.01
CA ILE A 103 14.13 -2.65 -13.91
C ILE A 103 15.55 -3.20 -13.98
N ILE A 104 15.98 -3.87 -12.91
CA ILE A 104 17.32 -4.47 -12.81
C ILE A 104 17.18 -5.99 -12.85
N ILE A 105 17.76 -6.62 -13.87
CA ILE A 105 17.81 -8.07 -14.03
C ILE A 105 19.24 -8.53 -13.73
N LYS A 106 19.42 -9.45 -12.78
CA LYS A 106 20.70 -10.06 -12.45
C LYS A 106 20.66 -11.54 -12.80
N GLU A 107 21.56 -11.99 -13.67
CA GLU A 107 21.76 -13.41 -13.93
C GLU A 107 22.77 -13.96 -12.92
N GLU A 108 22.35 -14.90 -12.08
CA GLU A 108 23.31 -15.70 -11.31
C GLU A 108 23.99 -16.67 -12.28
N LYS A 109 25.27 -16.43 -12.59
CA LYS A 109 26.06 -17.37 -13.36
C LYS A 109 26.23 -18.66 -12.54
N SER A 110 25.42 -19.66 -12.85
CA SER A 110 25.65 -21.04 -12.42
C SER A 110 27.01 -21.49 -12.95
N ILE A 111 28.00 -21.60 -12.07
CA ILE A 111 29.32 -22.12 -12.37
C ILE A 111 29.25 -23.65 -12.48
N HIS A 112 28.35 -24.18 -13.31
CA HIS A 112 28.48 -25.57 -13.73
C HIS A 112 29.44 -25.59 -14.91
N ALA A 113 30.73 -25.63 -14.58
CA ALA A 113 31.77 -25.98 -15.54
C ALA A 113 31.34 -27.28 -16.22
N ARG A 114 31.01 -27.19 -17.51
CA ARG A 114 30.85 -28.36 -18.35
C ARG A 114 32.24 -28.98 -18.48
N VAL A 115 32.54 -29.94 -17.61
CA VAL A 115 33.72 -30.79 -17.75
C VAL A 115 33.52 -31.56 -19.05
N VAL A 116 34.28 -31.17 -20.08
CA VAL A 116 34.40 -31.90 -21.35
C VAL A 116 35.47 -32.96 -21.17
#